data_AF-A0A2H3IGB3-F1
#
_entry.id   AF-A0A2H3IGB3-F1
#
_cell.length_a   1.000
_cell.length_b   1.000
_cell.length_c   1.000
_cell.angle_alpha   90.00
_cell.angle_beta   90.00
_cell.angle_gamma   90.00
#
_symmetry.space_group_name_H-M   'P 1'
#
loop_
_entity.id
_entity.type
_entity.pdbx_description
1 polymer ?
#
loop_
_entity_poly.entity_id
_entity_poly.type
_entity_poly.pdbx_seq_one_letter_code
_entity_poly.pdbx_strand_id
1 'polypeptide(L)'
;MTPTSNLDPRNPILGNNATNLTRTARREHKQSGRRYKRRRANDEEYKMENNESLRPQLPPVFLLKTPSSPRDLYEEYFLKNAFALPSRQRSNSPTGTDEANNYEYIKYDPIFVPVFSHSFHAQNLEIVKSYFMPTTESDYIDEKGASLRNAFNGKGKKYGGLIFTSQRAVEALGHILEHGAEVMTSASRDLILYTVGPATTRTLTPLRDEYLPFATIYGDEAGTGENLAHLMLKHYNKLYPSTADDHGQKPGLLFLVGEQRRDIIPRTLMSKTLDENQRINVDELVVYETTQMEGFEPAFQDVVRKGEELLKDERTPLWTVIFSPTGCDAVLRTLNILDENGNKNTDPSKRKCRVITIGPTTRDYLITKYGFEPDVVARRPTPEGIGEGIKEYLLSMKV
;
A
#
# COMPACT_ATOMS: atom_id res chain seq x y z
N MET A 1 21.58 27.37 70.71
CA MET A 1 21.45 28.54 71.61
C MET A 1 21.12 29.75 70.75
N THR A 2 19.93 30.30 70.97
CA THR A 2 19.34 31.54 70.41
C THR A 2 20.17 32.78 70.82
N PRO A 3 20.11 33.95 70.13
CA PRO A 3 18.89 34.79 70.13
C PRO A 3 18.54 35.62 68.87
N THR A 4 17.27 36.02 68.94
CA THR A 4 16.40 36.89 68.13
C THR A 4 16.65 38.41 68.24
N SER A 5 16.22 39.17 67.24
CA SER A 5 15.66 40.57 67.23
C SER A 5 16.00 41.26 65.89
N ASN A 6 15.28 42.19 65.24
CA ASN A 6 14.06 43.00 65.41
C ASN A 6 13.66 43.48 63.99
N LEU A 7 12.39 43.36 63.55
CA LEU A 7 11.34 44.41 63.45
C LEU A 7 11.59 45.62 62.52
N ASP A 8 10.90 45.60 61.38
CA ASP A 8 10.00 46.58 60.69
C ASP A 8 10.07 48.10 61.05
N PRO A 9 9.79 49.03 60.10
CA PRO A 9 8.38 49.46 59.90
C PRO A 9 8.00 49.90 58.46
N ARG A 10 6.74 49.68 58.06
CA ARG A 10 5.78 50.77 57.73
C ARG A 10 4.37 50.25 57.35
N ASN A 11 3.41 50.63 58.20
CA ASN A 11 1.94 50.62 58.06
C ASN A 11 1.48 51.72 57.04
N PRO A 12 0.22 51.79 56.52
CA PRO A 12 -1.00 51.84 57.34
C PRO A 12 -2.31 51.19 56.80
N ILE A 13 -3.06 50.60 57.74
CA ILE A 13 -4.49 50.77 58.11
C ILE A 13 -5.56 51.09 57.02
N LEU A 14 -6.58 50.22 56.94
CA LEU A 14 -8.06 50.44 56.84
C LEU A 14 -8.67 49.09 56.41
N GLY A 15 -9.81 48.56 56.86
CA GLY A 15 -10.96 48.99 57.65
C GLY A 15 -12.07 47.96 57.39
N ASN A 16 -12.79 47.54 58.43
CA ASN A 16 -13.86 46.53 58.38
C ASN A 16 -15.10 46.98 57.57
N ASN A 17 -15.74 46.07 56.82
CA ASN A 17 -17.04 45.46 57.18
C ASN A 17 -17.78 44.84 55.98
N ALA A 18 -18.46 43.74 56.29
CA ALA A 18 -19.33 42.96 55.43
C ALA A 18 -20.54 43.75 54.92
N THR A 19 -20.95 43.50 53.67
CA THR A 19 -22.36 43.31 53.28
C THR A 19 -22.49 42.83 51.83
N ASN A 20 -23.54 42.04 51.61
CA ASN A 20 -24.20 41.76 50.33
C ASN A 20 -23.67 40.61 49.45
N LEU A 21 -24.18 39.42 49.80
CA LEU A 21 -25.05 38.60 48.94
C LEU A 21 -25.43 39.23 47.58
N THR A 22 -25.45 38.35 46.57
CA THR A 22 -26.01 38.52 45.22
C THR A 22 -25.22 39.33 44.19
N ARG A 23 -24.20 38.71 43.57
CA ARG A 23 -23.94 38.74 42.11
C ARG A 23 -22.61 38.05 41.76
N THR A 24 -22.58 36.71 41.69
CA THR A 24 -21.57 35.95 40.91
C THR A 24 -21.88 34.45 40.89
N ALA A 25 -23.13 34.08 40.57
CA ALA A 25 -23.50 32.70 40.22
C ALA A 25 -24.20 32.65 38.85
N ARG A 26 -23.71 33.48 37.91
CA ARG A 26 -24.24 33.56 36.55
C ARG A 26 -23.16 33.99 35.56
N ARG A 27 -22.00 33.32 35.59
CA ARG A 27 -21.01 33.41 34.50
C ARG A 27 -20.10 32.19 34.34
N GLU A 28 -20.45 31.04 34.91
CA GLU A 28 -19.77 29.74 34.67
C GLU A 28 -20.67 28.71 33.98
N HIS A 29 -21.55 29.17 33.10
CA HIS A 29 -22.42 28.29 32.30
C HIS A 29 -22.42 28.61 30.80
N LYS A 30 -21.30 29.11 30.27
CA LYS A 30 -21.17 29.35 28.81
C LYS A 30 -19.80 29.07 28.18
N GLN A 31 -18.90 28.36 28.85
CA GLN A 31 -17.58 28.00 28.25
C GLN A 31 -17.15 26.53 28.40
N SER A 32 -18.04 25.60 28.78
CA SER A 32 -17.79 24.15 28.62
C SER A 32 -18.50 23.54 27.39
N GLY A 33 -19.29 24.32 26.65
CA GLY A 33 -20.14 23.85 25.54
C GLY A 33 -19.51 23.84 24.14
N ARG A 34 -18.19 24.04 23.98
CA ARG A 34 -17.51 24.05 22.66
C ARG A 34 -16.44 22.97 22.47
N ARG A 35 -16.20 22.10 23.45
CA ARG A 35 -15.23 20.98 23.33
C ARG A 35 -15.85 19.58 23.20
N TYR A 36 -17.18 19.47 23.15
CA TYR A 36 -17.92 18.22 22.90
C TYR A 36 -18.76 18.24 21.62
N LYS A 37 -18.28 18.94 20.57
CA LYS A 37 -18.92 18.98 19.25
C LYS A 37 -17.97 18.74 18.05
N ARG A 38 -16.79 18.20 18.29
CA ARG A 38 -15.83 17.77 17.24
C ARG A 38 -15.42 16.30 17.32
N ARG A 39 -16.15 15.50 18.10
CA ARG A 39 -16.00 14.04 18.22
C ARG A 39 -17.30 13.28 17.85
N ARG A 40 -18.17 13.91 17.05
CA ARG A 40 -19.41 13.32 16.51
C ARG A 40 -19.59 13.58 15.01
N ALA A 41 -18.52 13.96 14.33
CA ALA A 41 -18.52 14.20 12.87
C ALA A 41 -17.64 13.21 12.10
N ASN A 42 -16.99 12.26 12.78
CA ASN A 42 -16.18 11.19 12.16
C ASN A 42 -16.75 9.79 12.41
N ASP A 43 -17.95 9.68 13.01
CA ASP A 43 -18.65 8.40 13.26
C ASP A 43 -19.91 8.24 12.41
N GLU A 44 -20.15 9.14 11.43
CA GLU A 44 -21.26 9.06 10.47
C GLU A 44 -20.84 8.48 9.10
N GLU A 45 -19.57 8.08 8.92
CA GLU A 45 -19.08 7.50 7.66
C GLU A 45 -18.98 5.96 7.67
N TYR A 46 -19.31 5.29 8.78
CA TYR A 46 -19.38 3.82 8.85
C TYR A 46 -20.61 3.34 9.64
N LYS A 47 -21.79 3.70 9.13
CA LYS A 47 -23.04 2.97 9.39
C LYS A 47 -23.86 2.87 8.11
N MET A 48 -23.33 2.16 7.12
CA MET A 48 -24.18 1.51 6.12
C MET A 48 -24.67 0.18 6.71
N GLU A 49 -25.63 0.25 7.63
CA GLU A 49 -26.45 -0.91 7.96
C GLU A 49 -27.88 -0.65 7.51
N ASN A 50 -28.37 -1.59 6.71
CA ASN A 50 -29.76 -1.89 6.43
C ASN A 50 -30.48 -0.95 5.47
N ASN A 51 -30.06 -1.03 4.21
CA ASN A 51 -31.01 -0.98 3.10
C ASN A 51 -30.66 -2.05 2.03
N GLU A 52 -30.29 -3.26 2.49
CA GLU A 52 -29.99 -4.43 1.64
C GLU A 52 -31.22 -5.04 0.96
N SER A 53 -32.44 -4.57 1.28
CA SER A 53 -33.68 -5.24 0.88
C SER A 53 -34.18 -4.88 -0.53
N LEU A 54 -33.53 -3.96 -1.26
CA LEU A 54 -34.06 -3.39 -2.52
C LEU A 54 -33.05 -3.20 -3.65
N ARG A 55 -31.78 -3.63 -3.51
CA ARG A 55 -30.88 -3.69 -4.67
C ARG A 55 -31.20 -4.96 -5.46
N PRO A 56 -31.34 -4.91 -6.80
CA PRO A 56 -31.31 -6.14 -7.59
C PRO A 56 -30.00 -6.85 -7.26
N GLN A 57 -30.08 -8.05 -6.70
CA GLN A 57 -28.91 -8.83 -6.28
C GLN A 57 -28.16 -9.28 -7.54
N LEU A 58 -27.13 -8.54 -7.90
CA LEU A 58 -26.29 -8.79 -9.07
C LEU A 58 -25.32 -9.93 -8.77
N PRO A 59 -25.00 -10.80 -9.74
CA PRO A 59 -23.95 -11.80 -9.58
C PRO A 59 -22.60 -11.11 -9.30
N PRO A 60 -21.77 -11.63 -8.40
CA PRO A 60 -20.46 -11.05 -8.13
C PRO A 60 -19.38 -11.37 -9.18
N VAL A 61 -18.46 -10.41 -9.32
CA VAL A 61 -17.11 -10.60 -9.88
C VAL A 61 -16.12 -10.35 -8.74
N PHE A 62 -15.51 -11.42 -8.24
CA PHE A 62 -14.49 -11.35 -7.20
C PHE A 62 -13.16 -10.89 -7.80
N LEU A 63 -12.68 -9.72 -7.39
CA LEU A 63 -11.43 -9.12 -7.81
C LEU A 63 -10.36 -9.38 -6.75
N LEU A 64 -9.44 -10.30 -7.02
CA LEU A 64 -8.40 -10.70 -6.07
C LEU A 64 -7.24 -9.68 -6.02
N LYS A 65 -7.56 -8.48 -5.55
CA LYS A 65 -6.65 -7.34 -5.39
C LYS A 65 -7.20 -6.39 -4.33
N THR A 66 -6.32 -5.53 -3.81
CA THR A 66 -6.72 -4.36 -3.02
C THR A 66 -7.23 -3.26 -3.97
N PRO A 67 -8.34 -2.58 -3.66
CA PRO A 67 -8.82 -1.46 -4.47
C PRO A 67 -7.83 -0.30 -4.48
N SER A 68 -7.72 0.36 -5.63
CA SER A 68 -6.92 1.57 -5.82
C SER A 68 -7.67 2.80 -5.30
N SER A 69 -6.96 3.75 -4.69
CA SER A 69 -7.50 5.00 -4.15
C SER A 69 -7.10 6.20 -5.04
N PRO A 70 -7.98 7.20 -5.24
CA PRO A 70 -9.32 7.37 -4.64
C PRO A 70 -10.45 6.63 -5.36
N ARG A 71 -10.19 6.06 -6.54
CA ARG A 71 -11.16 5.27 -7.32
C ARG A 71 -10.47 4.12 -8.02
N ASP A 72 -11.16 2.99 -8.13
CA ASP A 72 -10.65 1.81 -8.81
C ASP A 72 -11.28 1.65 -10.21
N LEU A 73 -10.43 1.50 -11.23
CA LEU A 73 -10.91 1.39 -12.62
C LEU A 73 -11.73 0.11 -12.87
N TYR A 74 -11.50 -0.96 -12.11
CA TYR A 74 -12.27 -2.20 -12.25
C TYR A 74 -13.68 -2.02 -11.69
N GLU A 75 -13.81 -1.36 -10.54
CA GLU A 75 -15.10 -1.02 -9.97
C GLU A 75 -15.91 -0.13 -10.92
N GLU A 76 -15.31 0.96 -11.40
CA GLU A 76 -15.97 1.85 -12.35
C GLU A 76 -16.42 1.12 -13.62
N TYR A 77 -15.58 0.21 -14.14
CA TYR A 77 -15.89 -0.55 -15.34
C TYR A 77 -17.09 -1.47 -15.13
N PHE A 78 -17.10 -2.30 -14.08
CA PHE A 78 -18.18 -3.27 -13.86
C PHE A 78 -19.51 -2.61 -13.49
N LEU A 79 -19.49 -1.48 -12.77
CA LEU A 79 -20.71 -0.73 -12.45
C LEU A 79 -21.34 -0.05 -13.68
N LYS A 80 -20.51 0.38 -14.64
CA LYS A 80 -20.96 1.07 -15.87
C LYS A 80 -21.44 0.11 -16.97
N ASN A 81 -20.89 -1.10 -17.05
CA ASN A 81 -21.12 -2.01 -18.16
C ASN A 81 -22.15 -3.11 -17.84
N ALA A 82 -22.81 -3.60 -18.90
CA ALA A 82 -23.66 -4.79 -18.86
C ALA A 82 -23.20 -5.77 -19.95
N PHE A 83 -23.43 -7.05 -19.73
CA PHE A 83 -22.92 -8.14 -20.57
C PHE A 83 -24.09 -8.89 -21.18
N ALA A 84 -24.02 -9.13 -22.50
CA ALA A 84 -25.03 -9.90 -23.21
C ALA A 84 -24.91 -11.39 -22.87
N LEU A 85 -26.03 -11.99 -22.49
CA LEU A 85 -26.20 -13.40 -22.16
C LEU A 85 -27.29 -13.97 -23.08
N PRO A 86 -27.07 -15.09 -23.78
CA PRO A 86 -28.09 -15.70 -24.63
C PRO A 86 -29.38 -16.05 -23.87
N SER A 87 -30.54 -15.58 -24.35
CA SER A 87 -31.85 -15.78 -23.70
C SER A 87 -32.37 -17.22 -23.84
N ARG A 88 -33.20 -17.65 -22.88
CA ARG A 88 -33.87 -18.96 -22.87
C ARG A 88 -34.94 -19.13 -23.95
N GLN A 89 -35.56 -18.04 -24.40
CA GLN A 89 -36.67 -18.09 -25.35
C GLN A 89 -36.19 -17.79 -26.77
N ARG A 90 -35.95 -18.84 -27.58
CA ARG A 90 -36.01 -18.65 -29.04
C ARG A 90 -37.45 -18.33 -29.41
N SER A 91 -37.72 -17.13 -29.91
CA SER A 91 -39.01 -16.86 -30.53
C SER A 91 -39.15 -17.76 -31.77
N ASN A 92 -40.07 -18.74 -31.71
CA ASN A 92 -40.47 -19.52 -32.89
C ASN A 92 -41.44 -18.72 -33.79
N SER A 93 -41.19 -17.42 -33.98
CA SER A 93 -41.99 -16.59 -34.88
C SER A 93 -41.32 -16.53 -36.27
N PRO A 94 -41.95 -17.09 -37.32
CA PRO A 94 -41.35 -17.20 -38.66
C PRO A 94 -41.43 -15.90 -39.49
N THR A 95 -41.59 -14.74 -38.86
CA THR A 95 -41.67 -13.45 -39.54
C THR A 95 -40.52 -12.57 -39.06
N GLY A 96 -39.52 -12.42 -39.91
CA GLY A 96 -38.32 -11.65 -39.61
C GLY A 96 -38.63 -10.19 -39.32
N THR A 97 -38.09 -9.71 -38.19
CA THR A 97 -37.47 -8.38 -37.99
C THR A 97 -36.86 -8.21 -36.59
N ASP A 98 -37.06 -9.13 -35.62
CA ASP A 98 -36.61 -8.91 -34.24
C ASP A 98 -35.38 -9.77 -33.85
N GLU A 99 -34.20 -9.43 -34.36
CA GLU A 99 -32.91 -9.97 -33.81
C GLU A 99 -32.66 -9.50 -32.36
N ALA A 100 -33.41 -8.52 -31.86
CA ALA A 100 -33.20 -7.87 -30.57
C ALA A 100 -33.61 -8.71 -29.33
N ASN A 101 -34.33 -9.83 -29.49
CA ASN A 101 -34.86 -10.62 -28.37
C ASN A 101 -34.02 -11.86 -27.98
N ASN A 102 -32.86 -12.08 -28.60
CA ASN A 102 -32.04 -13.28 -28.32
C ASN A 102 -31.08 -13.13 -27.13
N TYR A 103 -30.96 -11.95 -26.52
CA TYR A 103 -30.01 -11.69 -25.45
C TYR A 103 -30.65 -10.96 -24.27
N GLU A 104 -30.37 -11.46 -23.07
CA GLU A 104 -30.59 -10.76 -21.81
C GLU A 104 -29.30 -10.03 -21.44
N TYR A 105 -29.40 -8.90 -20.73
CA TYR A 105 -28.23 -8.14 -20.29
C TYR A 105 -28.07 -8.26 -18.78
N ILE A 106 -26.93 -8.81 -18.36
CA ILE A 106 -26.58 -8.96 -16.95
C ILE A 106 -25.56 -7.91 -16.53
N LYS A 107 -25.70 -7.39 -15.32
CA LYS A 107 -24.68 -6.58 -14.66
C LYS A 107 -24.00 -7.40 -13.58
N TYR A 108 -22.74 -7.07 -13.27
CA TYR A 108 -21.97 -7.72 -12.23
C TYR A 108 -21.66 -6.76 -11.09
N ASP A 109 -21.62 -7.27 -9.87
CA ASP A 109 -21.17 -6.54 -8.68
C ASP A 109 -19.68 -6.80 -8.43
N PRO A 110 -18.79 -5.79 -8.54
CA PRO A 110 -17.37 -5.97 -8.28
C PRO A 110 -17.11 -6.08 -6.77
N ILE A 111 -16.57 -7.22 -6.32
CA ILE A 111 -16.20 -7.46 -4.92
C ILE A 111 -14.69 -7.59 -4.80
N PHE A 112 -14.04 -6.67 -4.09
CA PHE A 112 -12.60 -6.74 -3.84
C PHE A 112 -12.28 -7.73 -2.72
N VAL A 113 -11.35 -8.64 -2.99
CA VAL A 113 -10.83 -9.60 -2.01
C VAL A 113 -9.32 -9.42 -1.94
N PRO A 114 -8.81 -8.72 -0.91
CA PRO A 114 -7.38 -8.53 -0.74
C PRO A 114 -6.63 -9.85 -0.57
N VAL A 115 -5.59 -10.07 -1.38
CA VAL A 115 -4.76 -11.29 -1.32
C VAL A 115 -3.47 -11.04 -0.56
N PHE A 116 -2.97 -9.81 -0.56
CA PHE A 116 -1.68 -9.46 -0.01
C PHE A 116 -1.83 -8.72 1.32
N SER A 117 -0.96 -9.05 2.27
CA SER A 117 -0.68 -8.23 3.44
C SER A 117 0.72 -7.64 3.32
N HIS A 118 0.89 -6.42 3.82
CA HIS A 118 2.19 -5.76 3.92
C HIS A 118 2.51 -5.56 5.39
N SER A 119 3.63 -6.12 5.81
CA SER A 119 4.10 -6.01 7.20
C SER A 119 5.44 -5.30 7.21
N PHE A 120 5.60 -4.31 8.09
CA PHE A 120 6.88 -3.64 8.27
C PHE A 120 7.80 -4.43 9.21
N HIS A 121 9.09 -4.49 8.89
CA HIS A 121 10.08 -5.10 9.76
C HIS A 121 10.45 -4.13 10.88
N ALA A 122 9.72 -4.17 11.99
CA ALA A 122 9.88 -3.24 13.12
C ALA A 122 11.34 -3.12 13.62
N GLN A 123 12.07 -4.24 13.70
CA GLN A 123 13.49 -4.22 14.11
C GLN A 123 14.36 -3.43 13.14
N ASN A 124 14.16 -3.59 11.83
CA ASN A 124 14.91 -2.87 10.82
C ASN A 124 14.49 -1.40 10.75
N LEU A 125 13.22 -1.09 10.99
CA LEU A 125 12.78 0.30 11.13
C LEU A 125 13.44 1.01 12.31
N GLU A 126 13.67 0.31 13.43
CA GLU A 126 14.40 0.88 14.56
C GLU A 126 15.87 1.15 14.21
N ILE A 127 16.50 0.29 13.40
CA ILE A 127 17.84 0.54 12.84
C ILE A 127 17.83 1.82 11.99
N VAL A 128 16.90 1.94 11.03
CA VAL A 128 16.77 3.15 10.19
C VAL A 128 16.54 4.39 11.06
N LYS A 129 15.66 4.30 12.05
CA LYS A 129 15.40 5.40 12.99
C LYS A 129 16.67 5.83 13.71
N SER A 130 17.47 4.88 14.18
CA SER A 130 18.74 5.17 14.86
C SER A 130 19.74 5.93 13.98
N TYR A 131 19.70 5.74 12.66
CA TYR A 131 20.57 6.46 11.70
C TYR A 131 20.29 7.96 11.62
N PHE A 132 19.10 8.38 12.00
CA PHE A 132 18.78 9.80 12.09
C PHE A 132 19.06 10.40 13.47
N MET A 133 19.18 9.57 14.51
CA MET A 133 19.37 10.05 15.88
C MET A 133 20.80 10.56 16.12
N PRO A 134 21.01 11.61 16.95
CA PRO A 134 22.35 12.05 17.29
C PRO A 134 23.06 10.96 18.11
N THR A 135 24.38 10.91 18.01
CA THR A 135 25.20 10.06 18.87
C THR A 135 25.19 10.59 20.31
N THR A 136 24.97 9.73 21.29
CA THR A 136 25.12 10.05 22.72
C THR A 136 26.44 9.50 23.26
N GLU A 137 26.98 10.08 24.35
CA GLU A 137 28.30 9.71 24.91
C GLU A 137 28.41 8.23 25.35
N SER A 138 27.31 7.49 25.45
CA SER A 138 27.25 6.09 25.87
C SER A 138 27.04 5.07 24.74
N ASP A 139 27.27 5.44 23.48
CA ASP A 139 26.93 4.56 22.36
C ASP A 139 27.92 3.39 22.19
N TYR A 140 27.37 2.17 22.05
CA TYR A 140 28.12 0.95 21.77
C TYR A 140 28.82 1.06 20.40
N ILE A 141 30.14 0.89 20.45
CA ILE A 141 31.03 0.85 19.29
C ILE A 141 30.99 -0.57 18.72
N ASP A 142 30.71 -0.73 17.41
CA ASP A 142 30.84 -2.03 16.75
C ASP A 142 32.31 -2.49 16.71
N GLU A 143 32.59 -3.75 16.34
CA GLU A 143 33.96 -4.28 16.26
C GLU A 143 34.89 -3.50 15.29
N LYS A 144 34.35 -2.53 14.53
CA LYS A 144 35.04 -1.69 13.55
C LYS A 144 35.10 -0.20 13.94
N GLY A 145 34.65 0.19 15.13
CA GLY A 145 34.83 1.56 15.61
C GLY A 145 33.72 2.56 15.23
N ALA A 146 32.65 2.14 14.54
CA ALA A 146 31.62 3.06 14.05
C ALA A 146 30.38 3.06 14.97
N SER A 147 29.99 4.25 15.47
CA SER A 147 28.67 4.39 16.09
C SER A 147 27.60 4.16 15.02
N LEU A 148 26.69 3.23 15.26
CA LEU A 148 25.58 2.97 14.34
C LEU A 148 24.58 4.13 14.31
N ARG A 149 24.65 5.10 15.23
CA ARG A 149 23.76 6.27 15.27
C ARG A 149 24.32 7.41 14.42
N ASN A 150 23.42 8.23 13.88
CA ASN A 150 23.76 9.42 13.08
C ASN A 150 24.47 9.13 11.74
N ALA A 151 24.00 8.16 10.97
CA ALA A 151 24.63 7.72 9.72
C ALA A 151 24.52 8.72 8.55
N PHE A 152 23.66 9.74 8.67
CA PHE A 152 23.37 10.72 7.61
C PHE A 152 23.98 12.12 7.81
N ASN A 153 24.54 12.41 8.99
CA ASN A 153 25.02 13.76 9.33
C ASN A 153 26.52 13.78 9.68
N GLY A 154 27.13 14.95 9.59
CA GLY A 154 28.52 15.18 9.99
C GLY A 154 29.58 14.84 8.94
N LYS A 155 30.84 15.17 9.26
CA LYS A 155 32.00 14.82 8.43
C LYS A 155 32.23 13.31 8.52
N GLY A 156 32.31 12.64 7.36
CA GLY A 156 32.46 11.18 7.29
C GLY A 156 31.17 10.39 7.46
N LYS A 157 30.00 11.00 7.17
CA LYS A 157 28.70 10.31 7.19
C LYS A 157 28.74 9.01 6.39
N LYS A 158 28.15 7.94 6.95
CA LYS A 158 28.12 6.61 6.30
C LYS A 158 27.30 6.66 5.01
N TYR A 159 26.17 7.36 5.01
CA TYR A 159 25.28 7.43 3.87
C TYR A 159 25.04 8.88 3.42
N GLY A 160 25.13 9.12 2.11
CA GLY A 160 24.74 10.40 1.52
C GLY A 160 23.33 10.41 0.93
N GLY A 161 22.63 9.28 0.98
CA GLY A 161 21.28 9.19 0.42
C GLY A 161 20.56 7.89 0.73
N LEU A 162 19.27 7.92 0.43
CA LEU A 162 18.33 6.80 0.52
C LEU A 162 17.81 6.46 -0.88
N ILE A 163 17.50 5.18 -1.10
CA ILE A 163 16.94 4.69 -2.37
C ILE A 163 15.55 4.09 -2.09
N PHE A 164 14.57 4.43 -2.93
CA PHE A 164 13.19 3.95 -2.86
C PHE A 164 12.71 3.46 -4.22
N THR A 165 12.44 2.16 -4.33
CA THR A 165 11.83 1.54 -5.52
C THR A 165 10.35 1.22 -5.33
N SER A 166 9.81 1.46 -4.13
CA SER A 166 8.44 1.09 -3.75
C SER A 166 7.81 2.15 -2.85
N GLN A 167 6.51 2.41 -3.06
CA GLN A 167 5.71 3.24 -2.15
C GLN A 167 5.67 2.66 -0.74
N ARG A 168 5.70 1.32 -0.58
CA ARG A 168 5.67 0.68 0.75
C ARG A 168 6.93 1.00 1.56
N ALA A 169 8.10 1.11 0.90
CA ALA A 169 9.33 1.53 1.57
C ALA A 169 9.28 3.01 2.01
N VAL A 170 8.57 3.86 1.24
CA VAL A 170 8.34 5.26 1.62
C VAL A 170 7.39 5.36 2.82
N GLU A 171 6.31 4.56 2.85
CA GLU A 171 5.40 4.49 3.99
C GLU A 171 6.12 4.00 5.26
N ALA A 172 6.99 3.00 5.12
CA ALA A 172 7.83 2.52 6.21
C ALA A 172 8.74 3.63 6.77
N LEU A 173 9.28 4.50 5.91
CA LEU A 173 10.00 5.70 6.33
C LEU A 173 9.07 6.69 7.06
N GLY A 174 7.85 6.90 6.57
CA GLY A 174 6.87 7.76 7.22
C GLY A 174 6.63 7.39 8.69
N HIS A 175 6.44 6.10 8.97
CA HIS A 175 6.29 5.60 10.35
C HIS A 175 7.48 5.96 11.26
N ILE A 176 8.69 6.02 10.71
CA ILE A 176 9.89 6.42 11.45
C ILE A 176 9.90 7.93 11.73
N LEU A 177 9.54 8.72 10.72
CA LEU A 177 9.67 10.18 10.74
C LEU A 177 8.63 10.87 11.63
N GLU A 178 7.40 10.34 11.69
CA GLU A 178 6.30 10.87 12.53
C GLU A 178 6.65 10.98 14.02
N HIS A 179 7.68 10.25 14.49
CA HIS A 179 8.05 10.15 15.89
C HIS A 179 9.32 10.95 16.27
N GLY A 180 9.88 11.84 15.42
CA GLY A 180 11.22 12.42 15.66
C GLY A 180 11.60 13.76 14.99
N ALA A 181 10.66 14.66 14.71
CA ALA A 181 10.81 15.81 13.79
C ALA A 181 12.10 16.69 13.90
N GLU A 182 12.54 17.10 15.10
CA GLU A 182 13.63 18.09 15.22
C GLU A 182 15.02 17.51 14.85
N VAL A 183 15.25 16.26 15.23
CA VAL A 183 16.50 15.52 14.98
C VAL A 183 16.66 15.21 13.48
N MET A 184 15.56 14.84 12.82
CA MET A 184 15.50 14.48 11.39
C MET A 184 15.88 15.65 10.48
N THR A 185 15.55 16.88 10.89
CA THR A 185 15.84 18.09 10.13
C THR A 185 17.34 18.27 9.92
N SER A 186 18.16 18.00 10.93
CA SER A 186 19.62 18.14 10.83
C SER A 186 20.24 17.09 9.90
N ALA A 187 19.75 15.86 9.95
CA ALA A 187 20.18 14.73 9.13
C ALA A 187 19.76 14.86 7.66
N SER A 188 18.79 15.72 7.35
CA SER A 188 18.33 15.96 5.97
C SER A 188 19.29 16.81 5.12
N ARG A 189 20.27 17.49 5.73
CA ARG A 189 21.23 18.33 5.00
C ARG A 189 22.09 17.48 4.07
N ASP A 190 22.13 17.86 2.78
CA ASP A 190 22.84 17.14 1.73
C ASP A 190 22.44 15.66 1.60
N LEU A 191 21.22 15.31 2.01
CA LEU A 191 20.65 13.97 1.87
C LEU A 191 19.91 13.88 0.53
N ILE A 192 20.24 12.86 -0.27
CA ILE A 192 19.57 12.62 -1.55
C ILE A 192 18.59 11.46 -1.40
N LEU A 193 17.36 11.65 -1.87
CA LEU A 193 16.31 10.66 -1.87
C LEU A 193 16.06 10.20 -3.32
N TYR A 194 16.61 9.05 -3.68
CA TYR A 194 16.45 8.47 -5.01
C TYR A 194 15.14 7.70 -5.12
N THR A 195 14.38 7.94 -6.19
CA THR A 195 13.10 7.29 -6.43
C THR A 195 13.02 6.75 -7.85
N VAL A 196 12.34 5.62 -8.08
CA VAL A 196 12.21 5.03 -9.43
C VAL A 196 11.21 5.71 -10.34
N GLY A 197 10.28 6.51 -9.83
CA GLY A 197 9.27 7.12 -10.68
C GLY A 197 8.18 7.90 -9.94
N PRO A 198 7.22 8.46 -10.70
CA PRO A 198 6.29 9.47 -10.18
C PRO A 198 5.37 8.97 -9.09
N ALA A 199 5.03 7.68 -9.10
CA ALA A 199 4.22 7.08 -8.05
C ALA A 199 4.93 7.11 -6.70
N THR A 200 6.22 6.79 -6.65
CA THR A 200 7.03 6.80 -5.42
C THR A 200 7.36 8.23 -5.01
N THR A 201 7.72 9.09 -5.96
CA THR A 201 8.01 10.52 -5.71
C THR A 201 6.82 11.25 -5.10
N ARG A 202 5.60 11.01 -5.60
CA ARG A 202 4.37 11.59 -5.02
C ARG A 202 4.15 11.18 -3.57
N THR A 203 4.42 9.92 -3.22
CA THR A 203 4.29 9.43 -1.83
C THR A 203 5.38 10.00 -0.93
N LEU A 204 6.60 10.21 -1.45
CA LEU A 204 7.74 10.68 -0.66
C LEU A 204 7.76 12.19 -0.42
N THR A 205 7.20 12.96 -1.35
CA THR A 205 7.23 14.43 -1.33
C THR A 205 6.66 15.03 -0.04
N PRO A 206 5.47 14.63 0.47
CA PRO A 206 4.94 15.15 1.72
C PRO A 206 5.86 14.86 2.92
N LEU A 207 6.43 13.65 2.99
CA LEU A 207 7.34 13.27 4.07
C LEU A 207 8.65 14.07 4.03
N ARG A 208 9.18 14.32 2.83
CA ARG A 208 10.33 15.21 2.65
C ARG A 208 10.01 16.61 3.17
N ASP A 209 8.91 17.19 2.71
CA ASP A 209 8.55 18.58 3.05
C ASP A 209 8.32 18.79 4.53
N GLU A 210 7.73 17.80 5.20
CA GLU A 210 7.40 17.89 6.62
C GLU A 210 8.59 17.56 7.54
N TYR A 211 9.37 16.51 7.21
CA TYR A 211 10.35 15.94 8.14
C TYR A 211 11.81 16.02 7.67
N LEU A 212 12.06 16.17 6.37
CA LEU A 212 13.39 16.21 5.77
C LEU A 212 13.56 17.42 4.82
N PRO A 213 13.35 18.66 5.31
CA PRO A 213 13.15 19.84 4.46
C PRO A 213 14.38 20.22 3.61
N PHE A 214 15.57 19.74 3.96
CA PHE A 214 16.81 20.01 3.21
C PHE A 214 17.21 18.86 2.26
N ALA A 215 16.46 17.76 2.25
CA ALA A 215 16.75 16.63 1.38
C ALA A 215 16.26 16.89 -0.06
N THR A 216 16.99 16.37 -1.05
CA THR A 216 16.64 16.52 -2.47
C THR A 216 16.11 15.20 -3.04
N ILE A 217 14.97 15.23 -3.75
CA ILE A 217 14.46 14.05 -4.46
C ILE A 217 15.03 14.00 -5.88
N TYR A 218 15.45 12.83 -6.34
CA TYR A 218 16.01 12.61 -7.67
C TYR A 218 15.53 11.28 -8.29
N GLY A 219 15.28 11.26 -9.60
CA GLY A 219 14.91 10.04 -10.34
C GLY A 219 13.41 9.88 -10.67
N ASP A 220 12.60 10.93 -10.51
CA ASP A 220 11.17 10.95 -10.87
C ASP A 220 10.89 10.45 -12.31
N GLU A 221 11.82 10.69 -13.22
CA GLU A 221 11.73 10.30 -14.64
C GLU A 221 12.36 8.94 -14.98
N ALA A 222 12.91 8.21 -14.00
CA ALA A 222 13.65 6.97 -14.27
C ALA A 222 12.74 5.87 -14.84
N GLY A 223 11.55 5.70 -14.27
CA GLY A 223 10.56 4.67 -14.60
C GLY A 223 10.94 3.24 -14.19
N THR A 224 12.23 2.91 -14.16
CA THR A 224 12.75 1.56 -13.81
C THR A 224 13.97 1.66 -12.90
N GLY A 225 14.26 0.58 -12.15
CA GLY A 225 15.47 0.50 -11.33
C GLY A 225 16.77 0.57 -12.13
N GLU A 226 16.77 0.07 -13.37
CA GLU A 226 17.95 0.09 -14.24
C GLU A 226 18.29 1.51 -14.70
N ASN A 227 17.28 2.23 -15.20
CA ASN A 227 17.44 3.64 -15.56
C ASN A 227 17.85 4.48 -14.35
N LEU A 228 17.23 4.24 -13.18
CA LEU A 228 17.57 4.93 -11.95
C LEU A 228 19.05 4.70 -11.59
N ALA A 229 19.53 3.46 -11.65
CA ALA A 229 20.92 3.15 -11.33
C ALA A 229 21.92 3.91 -12.23
N HIS A 230 21.65 4.00 -13.53
CA HIS A 230 22.49 4.78 -14.45
C HIS A 230 22.45 6.28 -14.16
N LEU A 231 21.26 6.82 -13.86
CA LEU A 231 21.10 8.21 -13.46
C LEU A 231 21.87 8.51 -12.16
N MET A 232 21.83 7.60 -11.19
CA MET A 232 22.55 7.68 -9.92
C MET A 232 24.06 7.67 -10.10
N LEU A 233 24.62 6.79 -10.95
CA LEU A 233 26.06 6.78 -11.25
C LEU A 233 26.54 8.14 -11.76
N LYS A 234 25.81 8.76 -12.68
CA LYS A 234 26.15 10.08 -13.21
C LYS A 234 26.00 11.18 -12.16
N HIS A 235 24.86 11.19 -11.47
CA HIS A 235 24.52 12.22 -10.51
C HIS A 235 25.45 12.21 -9.29
N TYR A 236 25.61 11.04 -8.66
CA TYR A 236 26.32 10.93 -7.39
C TYR A 236 27.83 11.10 -7.56
N ASN A 237 28.43 10.57 -8.64
CA ASN A 237 29.86 10.77 -8.93
C ASN A 237 30.19 12.23 -9.28
N LYS A 238 29.22 13.02 -9.77
CA LYS A 238 29.40 14.47 -9.97
C LYS A 238 29.46 15.21 -8.63
N LEU A 239 28.69 14.76 -7.63
CA LEU A 239 28.66 15.36 -6.29
C LEU A 239 29.88 14.96 -5.44
N TYR A 240 30.43 13.77 -5.69
CA TYR A 240 31.60 13.24 -5.01
C TYR A 240 32.72 12.91 -6.01
N PRO A 241 33.36 13.93 -6.62
CA PRO A 241 34.43 13.75 -7.59
C PRO A 241 35.69 13.19 -6.91
N SER A 242 36.43 12.33 -7.62
CA SER A 242 37.58 11.61 -7.09
C SER A 242 38.82 12.48 -6.79
N THR A 243 38.81 13.74 -7.23
CA THR A 243 39.94 14.68 -7.14
C THR A 243 39.79 15.71 -6.02
N ALA A 244 38.76 15.58 -5.17
CA ALA A 244 38.63 16.47 -4.03
C ALA A 244 39.75 16.17 -3.03
N ASP A 245 40.63 17.15 -2.80
CA ASP A 245 41.72 17.14 -1.79
C ASP A 245 41.21 17.01 -0.34
N ASP A 246 39.89 16.89 -0.15
CA ASP A 246 39.26 16.63 1.13
C ASP A 246 39.20 15.11 1.31
N HIS A 247 40.01 14.58 2.23
CA HIS A 247 40.23 13.15 2.54
C HIS A 247 38.98 12.35 3.00
N GLY A 248 37.77 12.78 2.65
CA GLY A 248 36.52 12.09 2.97
C GLY A 248 36.21 10.97 1.99
N GLN A 249 36.09 9.73 2.49
CA GLN A 249 35.57 8.61 1.72
C GLN A 249 34.16 8.93 1.17
N LYS A 250 33.91 8.62 -0.10
CA LYS A 250 32.58 8.75 -0.73
C LYS A 250 31.54 8.01 0.12
N PRO A 251 30.50 8.69 0.63
CA PRO A 251 29.46 8.02 1.42
C PRO A 251 28.74 6.96 0.58
N GLY A 252 28.27 5.90 1.24
CA GLY A 252 27.40 4.92 0.61
C GLY A 252 25.97 5.44 0.43
N LEU A 253 25.11 4.55 -0.06
CA LEU A 253 23.67 4.75 -0.11
C LEU A 253 22.97 3.63 0.66
N LEU A 254 21.91 3.97 1.39
CA LEU A 254 21.07 2.99 2.06
C LEU A 254 19.83 2.72 1.21
N PHE A 255 19.63 1.47 0.83
CA PHE A 255 18.51 1.05 0.01
C PHE A 255 17.43 0.39 0.87
N LEU A 256 16.28 1.06 1.01
CA LEU A 256 15.12 0.53 1.73
C LEU A 256 14.28 -0.33 0.77
N VAL A 257 14.32 -1.64 0.96
CA VAL A 257 13.76 -2.64 0.03
C VAL A 257 12.65 -3.47 0.65
N GLY A 258 11.86 -4.11 -0.21
CA GLY A 258 11.02 -5.24 0.18
C GLY A 258 11.82 -6.55 0.21
N GLU A 259 11.28 -7.59 0.84
CA GLU A 259 11.97 -8.89 0.97
C GLU A 259 12.30 -9.56 -0.39
N GLN A 260 11.59 -9.22 -1.47
CA GLN A 260 11.85 -9.81 -2.78
C GLN A 260 13.18 -9.32 -3.38
N ARG A 261 14.17 -10.22 -3.45
CA ARG A 261 15.57 -9.90 -3.80
C ARG A 261 15.89 -10.27 -5.23
N ARG A 262 16.17 -9.26 -6.06
CA ARG A 262 16.91 -9.32 -7.34
C ARG A 262 17.06 -7.91 -7.94
N ASP A 263 17.29 -6.90 -7.10
CA ASP A 263 17.32 -5.53 -7.60
C ASP A 263 18.57 -5.29 -8.49
N ILE A 264 18.34 -4.61 -9.61
CA ILE A 264 19.37 -4.21 -10.55
C ILE A 264 20.25 -3.08 -9.99
N ILE A 265 19.72 -2.27 -9.07
CA ILE A 265 20.41 -1.09 -8.55
C ILE A 265 21.74 -1.45 -7.88
N PRO A 266 21.81 -2.30 -6.83
CA PRO A 266 23.10 -2.64 -6.21
C PRO A 266 24.09 -3.25 -7.20
N ARG A 267 23.61 -4.13 -8.10
CA ARG A 267 24.44 -4.77 -9.12
C ARG A 267 25.09 -3.76 -10.06
N THR A 268 24.34 -2.75 -10.49
CA THR A 268 24.84 -1.71 -11.38
C THR A 268 25.78 -0.75 -10.66
N LEU A 269 25.41 -0.29 -9.46
CA LEU A 269 26.18 0.71 -8.70
C LEU A 269 27.51 0.18 -8.13
N MET A 270 27.56 -1.12 -7.82
CA MET A 270 28.72 -1.79 -7.22
C MET A 270 29.47 -2.68 -8.22
N SER A 271 29.19 -2.57 -9.52
CA SER A 271 29.79 -3.42 -10.53
C SER A 271 31.32 -3.34 -10.52
N LYS A 272 31.99 -4.50 -10.57
CA LYS A 272 33.45 -4.60 -10.68
C LYS A 272 33.99 -4.10 -12.04
N THR A 273 33.11 -3.93 -13.02
CA THR A 273 33.48 -3.36 -14.33
C THR A 273 33.60 -1.84 -14.30
N LEU A 274 33.08 -1.18 -13.25
CA LEU A 274 33.30 0.24 -13.03
C LEU A 274 34.67 0.48 -12.39
N ASP A 275 35.26 1.62 -12.70
CA ASP A 275 36.44 2.12 -11.99
C ASP A 275 36.14 2.25 -10.50
N GLU A 276 37.12 1.95 -9.64
CA GLU A 276 36.93 1.90 -8.18
C GLU A 276 36.39 3.23 -7.64
N ASN A 277 36.86 4.34 -8.20
CA ASN A 277 36.44 5.69 -7.84
C ASN A 277 35.04 6.07 -8.35
N GLN A 278 34.44 5.30 -9.25
CA GLN A 278 33.07 5.49 -9.76
C GLN A 278 32.04 4.60 -9.06
N ARG A 279 32.48 3.54 -8.39
CA ARG A 279 31.61 2.65 -7.63
C ARG A 279 30.94 3.42 -6.48
N ILE A 280 29.71 2.99 -6.17
CA ILE A 280 28.90 3.53 -5.08
C ILE A 280 28.50 2.35 -4.21
N ASN A 281 28.92 2.35 -2.95
CA ASN A 281 28.53 1.30 -2.02
C ASN A 281 27.03 1.41 -1.70
N VAL A 282 26.32 0.28 -1.73
CA VAL A 282 24.90 0.22 -1.40
C VAL A 282 24.70 -0.82 -0.30
N ASP A 283 24.16 -0.39 0.84
CA ASP A 283 23.71 -1.28 1.89
C ASP A 283 22.19 -1.48 1.71
N GLU A 284 21.74 -2.73 1.59
CA GLU A 284 20.31 -3.07 1.46
C GLU A 284 19.72 -3.38 2.84
N LEU A 285 18.58 -2.77 3.15
CA LEU A 285 17.82 -3.07 4.35
C LEU A 285 16.36 -3.35 4.01
N VAL A 286 15.93 -4.56 4.35
CA VAL A 286 14.55 -4.98 4.14
C VAL A 286 13.66 -4.32 5.17
N VAL A 287 12.79 -3.39 4.76
CA VAL A 287 11.93 -2.64 5.68
C VAL A 287 10.48 -3.11 5.66
N TYR A 288 10.09 -3.88 4.65
CA TYR A 288 8.77 -4.50 4.59
C TYR A 288 8.82 -5.85 3.89
N GLU A 289 7.85 -6.69 4.20
CA GLU A 289 7.54 -7.91 3.47
C GLU A 289 6.15 -7.80 2.84
N THR A 290 5.93 -8.58 1.79
CA THR A 290 4.62 -8.74 1.16
C THR A 290 4.31 -10.21 1.13
N THR A 291 3.35 -10.62 1.93
CA THR A 291 2.95 -12.01 2.09
C THR A 291 1.49 -12.17 1.68
N GLN A 292 1.05 -13.42 1.54
CA GLN A 292 -0.38 -13.68 1.42
C GLN A 292 -1.06 -13.26 2.73
N MET A 293 -2.22 -12.61 2.62
CA MET A 293 -3.01 -12.18 3.76
C MET A 293 -3.44 -13.38 4.61
N GLU A 294 -3.17 -13.32 5.90
CA GLU A 294 -3.67 -14.30 6.86
C GLU A 294 -5.21 -14.33 6.82
N GLY A 295 -5.79 -15.53 6.80
CA GLY A 295 -7.24 -15.69 6.69
C GLY A 295 -7.81 -15.43 5.29
N PHE A 296 -6.97 -15.19 4.26
CA PHE A 296 -7.43 -15.01 2.88
C PHE A 296 -8.36 -16.14 2.42
N GLU A 297 -7.97 -17.40 2.65
CA GLU A 297 -8.75 -18.53 2.17
C GLU A 297 -10.14 -18.63 2.83
N PRO A 298 -10.28 -18.63 4.17
CA PRO A 298 -11.60 -18.57 4.81
C PRO A 298 -12.45 -17.36 4.38
N ALA A 299 -11.83 -16.18 4.24
CA ALA A 299 -12.54 -14.98 3.78
C ALA A 299 -13.03 -15.14 2.33
N PHE A 300 -12.20 -15.70 1.45
CA PHE A 300 -12.55 -15.97 0.06
C PHE A 300 -13.66 -17.04 -0.03
N GLN A 301 -13.58 -18.09 0.79
CA GLN A 301 -14.63 -19.11 0.88
C GLN A 301 -15.99 -18.51 1.28
N ASP A 302 -16.01 -17.62 2.28
CA ASP A 302 -17.26 -16.99 2.74
C ASP A 302 -17.88 -16.10 1.65
N VAL A 303 -17.09 -15.29 0.94
CA VAL A 303 -17.63 -14.41 -0.12
C VAL A 303 -18.09 -15.21 -1.35
N VAL A 304 -17.40 -16.29 -1.71
CA VAL A 304 -17.84 -17.19 -2.79
C VAL A 304 -19.14 -17.88 -2.42
N ARG A 305 -19.25 -18.46 -1.21
CA ARG A 305 -20.47 -19.10 -0.72
C ARG A 305 -21.67 -18.14 -0.74
N LYS A 306 -21.50 -16.92 -0.23
CA LYS A 306 -22.53 -15.88 -0.29
C LYS A 306 -22.91 -15.56 -1.74
N GLY A 307 -21.94 -15.42 -2.64
CA GLY A 307 -22.20 -15.22 -4.06
C GLY A 307 -23.00 -16.34 -4.71
N GLU A 308 -22.71 -17.60 -4.35
CA GLU A 308 -23.43 -18.78 -4.86
C GLU A 308 -24.86 -18.88 -4.35
N GLU A 309 -25.11 -18.44 -3.11
CA GLU A 309 -26.47 -18.37 -2.51
C GLU A 309 -27.34 -17.30 -3.19
N LEU A 310 -26.73 -16.24 -3.73
CA LEU A 310 -27.42 -15.15 -4.43
C LEU A 310 -27.78 -15.51 -5.89
N LEU A 311 -27.19 -16.56 -6.46
CA LEU A 311 -27.45 -16.98 -7.83
C LEU A 311 -28.86 -17.55 -7.98
N LYS A 312 -29.74 -16.79 -8.64
CA LYS A 312 -31.09 -17.24 -9.03
C LYS A 312 -31.12 -18.02 -10.35
N ASP A 313 -30.21 -17.72 -11.27
CA ASP A 313 -30.08 -18.43 -12.55
C ASP A 313 -28.73 -19.13 -12.62
N GLU A 314 -28.77 -20.47 -12.66
CA GLU A 314 -27.58 -21.33 -12.72
C GLU A 314 -26.76 -21.13 -14.01
N ARG A 315 -27.33 -20.48 -15.03
CA ARG A 315 -26.60 -20.13 -16.26
C ARG A 315 -25.68 -18.93 -16.09
N THR A 316 -25.91 -18.09 -15.09
CA THR A 316 -25.10 -16.90 -14.87
C THR A 316 -23.86 -17.27 -14.06
N PRO A 317 -22.66 -17.27 -14.65
CA PRO A 317 -21.47 -17.62 -13.91
C PRO A 317 -21.10 -16.52 -12.91
N LEU A 318 -20.59 -16.92 -11.75
CA LEU A 318 -19.76 -16.05 -10.92
C LEU A 318 -18.37 -15.97 -11.53
N TRP A 319 -17.63 -14.90 -11.23
CA TRP A 319 -16.27 -14.74 -11.72
C TRP A 319 -15.28 -14.54 -10.59
N THR A 320 -14.12 -15.17 -10.69
CA THR A 320 -12.94 -14.86 -9.88
C THR A 320 -11.82 -14.41 -10.80
N VAL A 321 -11.35 -13.18 -10.60
CA VAL A 321 -10.24 -12.60 -11.34
C VAL A 321 -8.97 -12.69 -10.50
N ILE A 322 -7.98 -13.42 -11.01
CA ILE A 322 -6.68 -13.61 -10.39
C ILE A 322 -5.66 -12.65 -11.00
N PHE A 323 -5.15 -11.73 -10.18
CA PHE A 323 -4.19 -10.70 -10.59
C PHE A 323 -2.72 -11.14 -10.51
N SER A 324 -2.41 -12.22 -9.80
CA SER A 324 -1.05 -12.74 -9.67
C SER A 324 -1.03 -14.22 -9.26
N PRO A 325 0.10 -14.93 -9.42
CA PRO A 325 0.28 -16.29 -8.92
C PRO A 325 -0.01 -16.50 -7.42
N THR A 326 0.12 -15.46 -6.59
CA THR A 326 -0.08 -15.58 -5.14
C THR A 326 -1.55 -15.84 -4.81
N GLY A 327 -1.79 -16.77 -3.88
CA GLY A 327 -3.14 -17.16 -3.43
C GLY A 327 -3.91 -18.07 -4.39
N CYS A 328 -3.31 -18.48 -5.52
CA CYS A 328 -3.95 -19.38 -6.48
C CYS A 328 -4.34 -20.73 -5.86
N ASP A 329 -3.52 -21.30 -4.97
CA ASP A 329 -3.84 -22.58 -4.30
C ASP A 329 -5.12 -22.50 -3.48
N ALA A 330 -5.29 -21.42 -2.71
CA ALA A 330 -6.49 -21.17 -1.92
C ALA A 330 -7.70 -20.95 -2.82
N VAL A 331 -7.55 -20.20 -3.92
CA VAL A 331 -8.62 -20.02 -4.91
C VAL A 331 -9.08 -21.36 -5.48
N LEU A 332 -8.15 -22.21 -5.92
CA LEU A 332 -8.49 -23.47 -6.55
C LEU A 332 -9.15 -24.47 -5.57
N ARG A 333 -8.75 -24.48 -4.30
CA ARG A 333 -9.42 -25.26 -3.25
C ARG A 333 -10.83 -24.73 -2.97
N THR A 334 -10.99 -23.42 -2.80
CA THR A 334 -12.29 -22.78 -2.56
C THR A 334 -13.30 -23.04 -3.69
N LEU A 335 -12.84 -23.02 -4.94
CA LEU A 335 -13.70 -23.24 -6.10
C LEU A 335 -13.96 -24.73 -6.40
N ASN A 336 -13.59 -25.64 -5.49
CA ASN A 336 -13.66 -27.09 -5.64
C ASN A 336 -12.98 -27.60 -6.91
N ILE A 337 -11.96 -26.89 -7.39
CA ILE A 337 -11.13 -27.30 -8.54
C ILE A 337 -10.07 -28.30 -8.06
N LEU A 338 -9.56 -28.11 -6.84
CA LEU A 338 -8.70 -29.05 -6.14
C LEU A 338 -9.41 -29.60 -4.90
N ASP A 339 -9.18 -30.86 -4.58
CA ASP A 339 -9.55 -31.44 -3.29
C ASP A 339 -8.59 -31.01 -2.16
N GLU A 340 -8.87 -31.43 -0.92
CA GLU A 340 -8.01 -31.14 0.25
C GLU A 340 -6.58 -31.66 0.10
N ASN A 341 -6.36 -32.65 -0.77
CA ASN A 341 -5.05 -33.25 -1.07
C ASN A 341 -4.37 -32.60 -2.29
N GLY A 342 -4.99 -31.59 -2.91
CA GLY A 342 -4.45 -30.91 -4.10
C GLY A 342 -4.66 -31.65 -5.42
N ASN A 343 -5.51 -32.68 -5.47
CA ASN A 343 -5.86 -33.37 -6.71
C ASN A 343 -7.00 -32.67 -7.44
N LYS A 344 -7.01 -32.75 -8.78
CA LYS A 344 -8.09 -32.19 -9.58
C LYS A 344 -9.43 -32.87 -9.30
N ASN A 345 -10.44 -32.07 -9.00
CA ASN A 345 -11.82 -32.55 -8.96
C ASN A 345 -12.30 -32.89 -10.39
N THR A 346 -13.04 -33.98 -10.53
CA THR A 346 -13.37 -34.60 -11.82
C THR A 346 -14.77 -34.25 -12.35
N ASP A 347 -15.53 -33.42 -11.62
CA ASP A 347 -16.86 -32.98 -12.04
C ASP A 347 -16.93 -31.46 -12.33
N PRO A 348 -16.52 -31.01 -13.53
CA PRO A 348 -16.59 -29.61 -13.94
C PRO A 348 -18.00 -29.04 -13.98
N SER A 349 -19.03 -29.90 -14.05
CA SER A 349 -20.43 -29.48 -14.23
C SER A 349 -21.01 -28.77 -13.01
N LYS A 350 -20.39 -28.94 -11.83
CA LYS A 350 -20.80 -28.32 -10.57
C LYS A 350 -20.19 -26.95 -10.31
N ARG A 351 -19.24 -26.50 -11.15
CA ARG A 351 -18.53 -25.25 -10.91
C ARG A 351 -19.37 -24.04 -11.33
N LYS A 352 -19.91 -23.31 -10.36
CA LYS A 352 -20.69 -22.07 -10.55
C LYS A 352 -19.79 -20.85 -10.81
N CYS A 353 -18.57 -20.85 -10.27
CA CYS A 353 -17.60 -19.78 -10.44
C CYS A 353 -16.58 -20.08 -11.54
N ARG A 354 -16.31 -19.11 -12.41
CA ARG A 354 -15.34 -19.18 -13.50
C ARG A 354 -14.09 -18.37 -13.16
N VAL A 355 -12.94 -18.83 -13.63
CA VAL A 355 -11.63 -18.23 -13.31
C VAL A 355 -11.10 -17.43 -14.48
N ILE A 356 -10.78 -16.18 -14.23
CA ILE A 356 -10.08 -15.28 -15.15
C ILE A 356 -8.69 -15.02 -14.61
N THR A 357 -7.68 -15.05 -15.48
CA THR A 357 -6.35 -14.54 -15.16
C THR A 357 -6.10 -13.20 -15.82
N ILE A 358 -5.44 -12.28 -15.13
CA ILE A 358 -5.13 -10.93 -15.66
C ILE A 358 -4.16 -10.96 -16.85
N GLY A 359 -3.44 -12.06 -17.05
CA GLY A 359 -2.52 -12.21 -18.17
C GLY A 359 -1.77 -13.54 -18.19
N PRO A 360 -0.90 -13.74 -19.20
CA PRO A 360 -0.22 -15.01 -19.49
C PRO A 360 0.62 -15.56 -18.34
N THR A 361 1.35 -14.71 -17.59
CA THR A 361 2.21 -15.16 -16.49
C THR A 361 1.43 -15.93 -15.42
N THR A 362 0.25 -15.42 -15.03
CA THR A 362 -0.60 -16.07 -14.03
C THR A 362 -1.23 -17.35 -14.59
N ARG A 363 -1.66 -17.34 -15.86
CA ARG A 363 -2.14 -18.54 -16.57
C ARG A 363 -1.08 -19.64 -16.58
N ASP A 364 0.13 -19.32 -17.02
CA ASP A 364 1.22 -20.29 -17.17
C ASP A 364 1.61 -20.90 -15.82
N TYR A 365 1.55 -20.10 -14.75
CA TYR A 365 1.71 -20.59 -13.39
C TYR A 365 0.62 -21.59 -12.99
N LEU A 366 -0.67 -21.29 -13.25
CA LEU A 366 -1.78 -22.21 -12.96
C LEU A 366 -1.65 -23.54 -13.70
N ILE A 367 -1.29 -23.48 -14.99
CA ILE A 367 -1.09 -24.66 -15.83
C ILE A 367 0.11 -25.47 -15.34
N THR A 368 1.26 -24.82 -15.15
CA THR A 368 2.50 -25.53 -14.80
C THR A 368 2.43 -26.15 -13.41
N LYS A 369 1.85 -25.43 -12.44
CA LYS A 369 1.84 -25.86 -11.03
C LYS A 369 0.68 -26.78 -10.69
N TYR A 370 -0.51 -26.53 -11.23
CA TYR A 370 -1.74 -27.25 -10.85
C TYR A 370 -2.37 -28.02 -12.02
N GLY A 371 -1.81 -27.90 -13.24
CA GLY A 371 -2.43 -28.42 -14.44
C GLY A 371 -3.77 -27.75 -14.76
N PHE A 372 -4.10 -26.61 -14.16
CA PHE A 372 -5.39 -25.96 -14.32
C PHE A 372 -5.32 -24.87 -15.40
N GLU A 373 -6.18 -24.98 -16.40
CA GLU A 373 -6.36 -23.95 -17.41
C GLU A 373 -7.51 -23.01 -16.99
N PRO A 374 -7.27 -21.71 -16.85
CA PRO A 374 -8.33 -20.76 -16.51
C PRO A 374 -9.36 -20.64 -17.64
N ASP A 375 -10.60 -20.32 -17.30
CA ASP A 375 -11.70 -20.17 -18.27
C ASP A 375 -11.47 -19.01 -19.24
N VAL A 376 -10.80 -17.95 -18.74
CA VAL A 376 -10.49 -16.75 -19.51
C VAL A 376 -9.09 -16.25 -19.14
N VAL A 377 -8.37 -15.76 -20.13
CA VAL A 377 -7.09 -15.06 -19.97
C VAL A 377 -7.27 -13.69 -20.58
N ALA A 378 -7.20 -12.63 -19.77
CA ALA A 378 -7.36 -11.28 -20.27
C ALA A 378 -6.24 -10.96 -21.28
N ARG A 379 -6.63 -10.43 -22.45
CA ARG A 379 -5.67 -10.06 -23.51
C ARG A 379 -4.79 -8.88 -23.13
N ARG A 380 -5.32 -8.02 -22.24
CA ARG A 380 -4.67 -6.84 -21.69
C ARG A 380 -4.94 -6.82 -20.18
N PRO A 381 -3.96 -6.41 -19.35
CA PRO A 381 -4.11 -6.34 -17.90
C PRO A 381 -4.91 -5.10 -17.48
N THR A 382 -6.12 -4.95 -18.02
CA THR A 382 -7.01 -3.81 -17.82
C THR A 382 -8.44 -4.28 -17.55
N PRO A 383 -9.32 -3.43 -16.96
CA PRO A 383 -10.73 -3.76 -16.78
C PRO A 383 -11.43 -4.17 -18.07
N GLU A 384 -11.13 -3.47 -19.18
CA GLU A 384 -11.68 -3.77 -20.51
C GLU A 384 -11.23 -5.14 -21.00
N GLY A 385 -9.97 -5.51 -20.78
CA GLY A 385 -9.44 -6.82 -21.17
C GLY A 385 -10.15 -7.97 -20.46
N ILE A 386 -10.53 -7.78 -19.19
CA ILE A 386 -11.35 -8.74 -18.44
C ILE A 386 -12.77 -8.77 -18.99
N GLY A 387 -13.39 -7.60 -19.17
CA GLY A 387 -14.77 -7.51 -19.63
C GLY A 387 -14.98 -8.05 -21.05
N GLU A 388 -14.02 -7.82 -21.95
CA GLU A 388 -13.97 -8.46 -23.27
C GLU A 388 -13.96 -9.99 -23.14
N GLY A 389 -13.13 -10.54 -22.25
CA GLY A 389 -13.04 -11.97 -21.99
C GLY A 389 -14.33 -12.57 -21.40
N ILE A 390 -14.97 -11.87 -20.45
CA ILE A 390 -16.29 -12.27 -19.93
C ILE A 390 -17.33 -12.29 -21.05
N LYS A 391 -17.38 -11.22 -21.86
CA LYS A 391 -18.32 -11.12 -22.98
C LYS A 391 -18.13 -12.28 -23.97
N GLU A 392 -16.91 -12.56 -24.39
CA GLU A 392 -16.59 -13.66 -25.31
C GLU A 392 -17.01 -15.01 -24.72
N TYR A 393 -16.73 -15.23 -23.43
CA TYR A 393 -17.13 -16.46 -22.74
C TYR A 393 -18.65 -16.63 -22.72
N LEU A 394 -19.40 -15.61 -22.28
CA LEU A 394 -20.86 -15.67 -22.17
C LEU A 394 -21.54 -15.92 -23.53
N LEU A 395 -21.04 -15.28 -24.59
CA LEU A 395 -21.55 -15.49 -25.96
C LEU A 395 -21.26 -16.89 -26.51
N SER A 396 -20.22 -17.56 -25.99
CA SER A 396 -19.88 -18.94 -26.37
C SER A 396 -20.68 -20.01 -25.61
N MET A 397 -21.41 -19.63 -24.55
CA MET A 397 -22.22 -20.55 -23.77
C MET A 397 -23.36 -21.10 -24.64
N LYS A 398 -23.50 -22.42 -24.67
CA LYS A 398 -24.62 -23.09 -25.35
C LYS A 398 -25.90 -22.92 -24.52
N VAL A 399 -26.99 -22.50 -25.17
CA VAL A 399 -28.32 -22.27 -24.57
C VAL A 399 -28.99 -23.56 -24.14
#